data_AF-A0A853CFH6-F1
#
_entry.id   AF-A0A853CFH6-F1
#
_cell.length_a   1.000
_cell.length_b   1.000
_cell.length_c   1.000
_cell.angle_alpha   90.00
_cell.angle_beta   90.00
_cell.angle_gamma   90.00
#
_symmetry.space_group_name_H-M   'P 1'
#
loop_
_entity.id
_entity.type
_entity.pdbx_description
1 polymer ?
#
loop_
_entity_poly.entity_id
_entity_poly.type
_entity_poly.pdbx_seq_one_letter_code
_entity_poly.pdbx_strand_id
1 'polypeptide(L)'
;MTIEVPPEQLYALADALRAQGDEADDVAARLAGVRDAEGPLAAAAGAFLEAHRVAGCAVAGELRWLGGTIAATADSWSGLDGSLLAPRGEAVPR
;
A
#
# COMPACT_ATOMS: atom_id res chain seq x y z
N MET A 1 -9.86 -21.52 -15.66
CA MET A 1 -10.03 -20.32 -14.82
C MET A 1 -9.29 -19.22 -15.54
N THR A 2 -9.96 -18.14 -15.92
CA THR A 2 -9.31 -17.02 -16.63
C THR A 2 -8.91 -16.00 -15.59
N ILE A 3 -7.62 -15.75 -15.45
CA ILE A 3 -7.10 -14.65 -14.63
C ILE A 3 -7.36 -13.37 -15.43
N GLU A 4 -8.23 -12.49 -14.91
CA GLU A 4 -8.60 -11.24 -15.60
C GLU A 4 -7.53 -10.15 -15.45
N VAL A 5 -6.67 -10.25 -14.43
CA VAL A 5 -5.61 -9.29 -14.15
C VAL A 5 -4.29 -10.03 -13.93
N PRO A 6 -3.29 -9.84 -14.79
CA PRO A 6 -1.97 -10.44 -14.61
C PRO A 6 -1.27 -10.02 -13.30
N PRO A 7 -0.47 -10.91 -12.66
CA PRO A 7 0.24 -10.60 -11.41
C PRO A 7 1.11 -9.34 -11.45
N GLU A 8 1.75 -9.04 -12.58
CA GLU A 8 2.56 -7.83 -12.74
C GLU A 8 1.75 -6.54 -12.62
N GLN A 9 0.48 -6.55 -13.06
CA GLN A 9 -0.40 -5.40 -12.92
C GLN A 9 -0.84 -5.22 -11.46
N LEU A 10 -1.01 -6.33 -10.73
CA LEU A 10 -1.27 -6.26 -9.29
C LEU A 10 -0.07 -5.71 -8.51
N TYR A 11 1.15 -6.15 -8.82
CA TYR A 11 2.34 -5.60 -8.17
C TYR A 11 2.50 -4.10 -8.45
N ALA A 12 2.29 -3.67 -9.70
CA ALA A 12 2.34 -2.25 -10.06
C ALA A 12 1.30 -1.44 -9.27
N LEU A 13 0.08 -1.96 -9.09
CA LEU A 13 -0.95 -1.32 -8.26
C LEU A 13 -0.55 -1.29 -6.77
N ALA A 14 0.00 -2.39 -6.25
CA ALA A 14 0.48 -2.46 -4.88
C ALA A 14 1.58 -1.42 -4.60
N ASP A 15 2.52 -1.26 -5.52
CA ASP A 15 3.60 -0.28 -5.40
C ASP A 15 3.11 1.16 -5.52
N ALA A 16 2.15 1.42 -6.41
CA ALA A 16 1.51 2.73 -6.50
C ALA A 16 0.81 3.11 -5.19
N LEU A 17 0.09 2.17 -4.55
CA LEU A 17 -0.57 2.41 -3.27
C LEU A 17 0.45 2.68 -2.14
N ARG A 18 1.56 1.93 -2.11
CA ARG A 18 2.63 2.17 -1.14
C ARG A 18 3.25 3.55 -1.31
N ALA A 19 3.57 3.95 -2.54
CA ALA A 19 4.12 5.27 -2.83
C ALA A 19 3.17 6.41 -2.42
N GLN A 20 1.87 6.23 -2.62
CA GLN A 20 0.85 7.19 -2.14
C GLN A 20 0.73 7.19 -0.60
N GLY A 21 0.94 6.04 0.05
CA GLY A 21 1.04 5.95 1.50
C GLY A 21 2.25 6.72 2.05
N ASP A 22 3.41 6.60 1.39
CA ASP A 22 4.63 7.32 1.75
C ASP A 22 4.43 8.84 1.58
N GLU A 23 3.76 9.29 0.50
CA GLU A 23 3.40 10.69 0.30
C GLU A 23 2.49 11.22 1.42
N ALA A 24 1.53 10.41 1.88
CA ALA A 24 0.66 10.79 2.99
C ALA A 24 1.42 10.90 4.34
N ASP A 25 2.40 10.02 4.59
CA ASP A 25 3.30 10.12 5.74
C ASP A 25 4.17 11.38 5.66
N ASP A 26 4.71 11.71 4.50
CA ASP A 26 5.50 12.93 4.28
C ASP A 26 4.69 14.20 4.56
N VAL A 27 3.42 14.24 4.13
CA VAL A 27 2.51 15.34 4.45
C VAL A 27 2.28 15.43 5.96
N ALA A 28 2.02 14.32 6.64
CA ALA A 28 1.85 14.29 8.09
C ALA A 28 3.10 14.77 8.84
N ALA A 29 4.30 14.36 8.40
CA ALA A 29 5.57 14.78 8.97
C ALA A 29 5.80 16.29 8.77
N ARG A 30 5.47 16.83 7.59
CA ARG A 30 5.55 18.28 7.32
C ARG A 30 4.62 19.08 8.22
N LEU A 31 3.40 18.58 8.47
CA LEU A 31 2.45 19.22 9.38
C LEU A 31 2.94 19.23 10.83
N ALA A 32 3.60 18.15 11.28
CA ALA A 32 4.20 18.09 12.61
C ALA A 32 5.36 19.08 12.82
N GLY A 33 6.03 19.50 11.73
CA GLY A 33 7.12 20.47 11.76
C GLY A 33 6.68 21.94 11.63
N VAL A 34 5.38 22.22 11.52
CA VAL A 34 4.87 23.59 11.42
C VAL A 34 5.06 24.29 12.76
N ARG A 35 5.59 25.52 12.74
CA ARG A 35 5.71 26.34 13.96
C ARG A 35 4.32 26.67 14.49
N ASP A 36 4.19 26.68 15.81
CA ASP A 36 2.94 27.05 16.47
C ASP A 36 2.48 28.44 16.01
N ALA A 37 1.20 28.53 15.66
CA ALA A 37 0.57 29.80 15.39
C ALA A 37 0.48 30.61 16.69
N GLU A 38 0.70 31.92 16.61
CA GLU A 38 0.58 32.81 17.75
C GLU A 38 -0.80 33.51 17.78
N GLY A 39 -1.19 33.96 18.96
CA GLY A 39 -2.38 34.80 19.14
C GLY A 39 -3.70 34.02 19.26
N PRO A 40 -4.85 34.69 19.07
CA PRO A 40 -6.16 34.15 19.43
C PRO A 40 -6.57 32.86 18.70
N LEU A 41 -5.94 32.57 17.56
CA LEU A 41 -6.23 31.39 16.75
C LEU A 41 -5.29 30.20 17.03
N ALA A 42 -4.30 30.36 17.90
CA ALA A 42 -3.27 29.35 18.18
C ALA A 42 -3.87 27.97 18.46
N ALA A 43 -4.85 27.89 19.37
CA ALA A 43 -5.48 26.63 19.75
C ALA A 43 -6.27 25.99 18.59
N ALA A 44 -7.00 26.81 17.81
CA ALA A 44 -7.79 26.32 16.68
C ALA A 44 -6.87 25.81 15.55
N ALA A 45 -5.78 26.54 15.27
CA ALA A 45 -4.77 26.13 14.30
C ALA A 45 -4.07 24.82 14.73
N GLY A 46 -3.69 24.70 16.00
CA GLY A 46 -3.09 23.48 16.54
C GLY A 46 -4.01 22.26 16.41
N ALA A 47 -5.29 22.39 16.78
CA ALA A 47 -6.26 21.32 16.63
C ALA A 47 -6.49 20.93 15.16
N PHE A 48 -6.53 21.91 14.25
CA PHE A 48 -6.67 21.68 12.82
C PHE A 48 -5.47 20.91 12.25
N LEU A 49 -4.24 21.32 12.59
CA LEU A 49 -3.01 20.65 12.13
C LEU A 49 -2.92 19.22 12.67
N GLU A 50 -3.24 19.02 13.94
CA GLU A 50 -3.24 17.70 14.57
C GLU A 50 -4.26 16.76 13.92
N ALA A 51 -5.47 17.25 13.63
CA ALA A 51 -6.48 16.45 12.93
C ALA A 51 -6.00 15.99 11.55
N HIS A 52 -5.33 16.88 10.79
CA HIS A 52 -4.78 16.54 9.47
C HIS A 52 -3.61 15.56 9.57
N ARG A 53 -2.76 15.70 10.59
CA ARG A 53 -1.64 14.77 10.84
C ARG A 53 -2.18 13.37 11.12
N VAL A 54 -3.15 13.24 12.02
CA VAL A 54 -3.78 11.95 12.36
C VAL A 54 -4.45 11.34 11.13
N ALA A 55 -5.19 12.14 10.37
CA ALA A 55 -5.82 11.67 9.13
C ALA A 55 -4.79 11.19 8.10
N GLY A 56 -3.69 11.92 7.91
CA GLY A 56 -2.59 11.55 7.02
C GLY A 56 -1.97 10.21 7.40
N CYS A 57 -1.62 10.01 8.68
CA CYS A 57 -1.09 8.74 9.17
C CYS A 57 -2.07 7.58 9.00
N ALA A 58 -3.36 7.81 9.23
CA ALA A 58 -4.40 6.79 9.02
C ALA A 58 -4.48 6.38 7.55
N VAL A 59 -4.54 7.35 6.63
CA VAL A 59 -4.55 7.10 5.18
C VAL A 59 -3.29 6.35 4.75
N ALA A 60 -2.11 6.75 5.22
CA ALA A 60 -0.86 6.05 4.93
C ALA A 60 -0.87 4.59 5.41
N GLY A 61 -1.44 4.32 6.58
CA GLY A 61 -1.64 2.97 7.10
C GLY A 61 -2.54 2.12 6.21
N GLU A 62 -3.71 2.63 5.83
CA GLU A 62 -4.68 1.95 4.98
C GLU A 62 -4.12 1.65 3.58
N LEU A 63 -3.41 2.61 2.98
CA LEU A 63 -2.78 2.42 1.68
C LEU A 63 -1.69 1.34 1.70
N ARG A 64 -0.88 1.29 2.77
CA ARG A 64 0.11 0.23 2.98
C ARG A 64 -0.55 -1.14 3.18
N TRP A 65 -1.61 -1.20 3.98
CA TRP A 65 -2.38 -2.44 4.19
C TRP A 65 -2.98 -2.96 2.89
N LEU A 66 -3.61 -2.08 2.09
CA LEU A 66 -4.21 -2.44 0.82
C LEU A 66 -3.15 -2.89 -0.19
N GLY A 67 -2.05 -2.14 -0.32
CA GLY A 67 -0.93 -2.53 -1.19
C GLY A 67 -0.32 -3.87 -0.79
N GLY A 68 -0.15 -4.13 0.51
CA GLY A 68 0.28 -5.44 1.02
C GLY A 68 -0.69 -6.57 0.65
N THR A 69 -1.99 -6.33 0.78
CA THR A 69 -3.04 -7.31 0.44
C THR A 69 -3.05 -7.64 -1.06
N ILE A 70 -2.89 -6.63 -1.91
CA ILE A 70 -2.84 -6.81 -3.37
C ILE A 70 -1.57 -7.56 -3.79
N ALA A 71 -0.42 -7.25 -3.21
CA ALA A 71 0.82 -8.00 -3.45
C ALA A 71 0.67 -9.48 -3.04
N ALA A 72 0.08 -9.76 -1.87
CA ALA A 72 -0.19 -11.14 -1.43
C ALA A 72 -1.16 -11.89 -2.37
N THR A 73 -2.07 -11.17 -3.03
CA THR A 73 -2.94 -11.74 -4.06
C THR A 73 -2.15 -12.12 -5.31
N ALA A 74 -1.23 -11.25 -5.74
CA ALA A 74 -0.33 -11.51 -6.86
C ALA A 74 0.61 -12.71 -6.60
N ASP A 75 1.13 -12.83 -5.36
CA ASP A 75 1.90 -13.99 -4.90
C ASP A 75 1.07 -15.29 -5.02
N SER A 76 -0.19 -15.25 -4.56
CA SER A 76 -1.09 -16.40 -4.59
C SER A 76 -1.38 -16.85 -6.02
N TRP A 77 -1.60 -15.93 -6.95
CA TRP A 77 -1.81 -16.25 -8.37
C TRP A 77 -0.55 -16.81 -9.04
N SER A 78 0.61 -16.20 -8.78
CA SER A 78 1.89 -16.69 -9.30
C SER A 78 2.20 -18.10 -8.80
N GLY A 79 1.87 -18.39 -7.53
CA GLY A 79 1.98 -19.73 -6.95
C GLY A 79 1.04 -20.76 -7.58
N LEU A 80 -0.20 -20.36 -7.89
CA LEU A 80 -1.15 -21.22 -8.60
C LEU A 80 -0.66 -21.56 -10.02
N ASP A 81 -0.20 -20.56 -10.79
CA ASP A 81 0.36 -20.78 -12.13
C ASP A 81 1.59 -21.71 -12.07
N GLY A 82 2.50 -21.50 -11.12
CA GLY A 82 3.64 -22.37 -10.91
C GLY A 82 3.26 -23.82 -10.55
N SER A 83 2.20 -24.02 -9.76
CA SER A 83 1.70 -25.35 -9.40
C SER A 83 1.01 -26.08 -10.55
N LEU A 84 0.34 -25.34 -11.45
CA LEU A 84 -0.31 -25.88 -12.65
C LEU A 84 0.70 -26.21 -13.76
N LEU A 85 1.86 -25.55 -13.76
CA LEU A 85 2.97 -25.78 -14.70
C LEU A 85 3.97 -26.86 -14.24
N ALA A 86 3.73 -27.56 -13.13
CA ALA A 86 4.59 -28.66 -12.70
C ALA A 86 4.79 -29.68 -13.84
N PRO A 87 6.04 -30.05 -14.18
CA PRO A 87 6.35 -30.70 -15.44
C PRO A 87 5.74 -32.11 -15.51
N ARG A 88 5.02 -32.39 -16.59
CA ARG A 88 4.71 -33.76 -16.99
C ARG A 88 6.00 -34.46 -17.40
N GLY A 89 6.47 -35.40 -16.57
CA GLY A 89 7.35 -36.46 -17.03
C GLY A 89 8.29 -37.04 -15.98
N GLU A 90 7.87 -38.12 -15.32
CA GLU A 90 8.72 -39.30 -15.27
C GLU A 90 8.22 -40.25 -16.36
N ALA A 91 8.89 -40.24 -17.51
CA ALA A 91 8.73 -41.32 -18.47
C ALA A 91 9.33 -42.58 -17.85
N VAL A 92 8.47 -43.53 -17.46
CA VAL A 92 8.88 -44.84 -16.97
C VAL A 92 9.71 -45.53 -18.07
N PRO A 93 10.99 -45.87 -17.83
CA PRO A 93 11.77 -46.65 -18.79
C PRO A 93 11.20 -48.07 -18.85
N ARG A 94 10.97 -48.55 -20.08
CA ARG A 94 10.61 -49.95 -20.37
C ARG A 94 11.84 -50.86 -20.28
#